data_AF-A0AAI8BDT6-F1
#
_entry.id   AF-A0AAI8BDT6-F1
#
_cell.length_a   1.000
_cell.length_b   1.000
_cell.length_c   1.000
_cell.angle_alpha   90.00
_cell.angle_beta   90.00
_cell.angle_gamma   90.00
#
_symmetry.space_group_name_H-M   'P 1'
#
loop_
_entity.id
_entity.type
_entity.pdbx_description
1 polymer ?
#
loop_
_entity_poly.entity_id
_entity_poly.type
_entity_poly.pdbx_seq_one_letter_code
_entity_poly.pdbx_strand_id
1 'polypeptide(L)' 'MAMGRPKAELVLSEDERSQLMSIARSRSISAALVTRARIVLAAADGEPNSAIV' A
#
# COMPACT_ATOMS: atom_id res chain seq x y z
N MET A 1 -18.85 -19.40 9.26
CA MET A 1 -17.63 -18.61 9.00
C MET A 1 -17.88 -17.79 7.74
N ALA A 2 -18.25 -16.52 7.87
CA ALA A 2 -18.39 -15.66 6.71
C ALA A 2 -16.99 -15.29 6.23
N MET A 3 -16.50 -15.95 5.17
CA MET A 3 -15.34 -15.44 4.44
C MET A 3 -15.72 -14.03 3.96
N GLY A 4 -14.98 -13.03 4.45
CA GLY A 4 -15.19 -11.63 4.09
C GLY A 4 -15.20 -11.46 2.58
N ARG A 5 -15.94 -10.45 2.10
CA ARG A 5 -16.04 -10.10 0.67
C ARG A 5 -14.64 -10.12 0.03
N PRO A 6 -14.46 -10.76 -1.15
CA PRO A 6 -13.18 -10.78 -1.84
C PRO A 6 -12.65 -9.35 -1.95
N LYS A 7 -11.43 -9.15 -1.45
CA LYS A 7 -10.80 -7.84 -1.41
C LYS A 7 -10.58 -7.41 -2.86
N ALA A 8 -11.19 -6.29 -3.26
CA ALA A 8 -11.03 -5.76 -4.60
C ALA A 8 -9.53 -5.51 -4.85
N GLU A 9 -9.09 -5.83 -6.07
CA GLU A 9 -7.72 -5.60 -6.50
C GLU A 9 -7.41 -4.10 -6.40
N LEU A 10 -6.37 -3.77 -5.63
CA LEU A 10 -5.94 -2.39 -5.46
C LEU A 10 -5.07 -2.01 -6.67
N VAL A 11 -5.71 -1.46 -7.70
CA VAL A 11 -4.99 -0.93 -8.86
C VAL A 11 -4.66 0.53 -8.61
N LEU A 12 -3.37 0.87 -8.65
CA LEU A 12 -2.89 2.25 -8.60
C LEU A 12 -2.56 2.73 -10.01
N SER A 13 -2.91 3.98 -10.32
CA SER A 13 -2.35 4.67 -11.48
C SER A 13 -0.86 4.97 -11.28
N GLU A 14 -0.15 5.25 -12.37
CA GLU A 14 1.29 5.57 -12.31
C GLU A 14 1.56 6.82 -11.46
N ASP A 15 0.70 7.84 -11.55
CA ASP A 15 0.81 9.06 -10.75
C ASP A 15 0.64 8.78 -9.25
N GLU A 16 -0.35 7.97 -8.88
CA GLU A 16 -0.57 7.56 -7.48
C GLU A 16 0.60 6.73 -6.95
N ARG A 17 1.11 5.80 -7.78
CA ARG A 17 2.27 4.97 -7.43
C ARG A 17 3.52 5.82 -7.21
N SER A 18 3.78 6.78 -8.09
CA SER A 18 4.91 7.72 -7.99
C SER A 18 4.82 8.56 -6.71
N GLN A 19 3.64 9.10 -6.40
CA GLN A 19 3.42 9.84 -5.16
C GLN A 19 3.66 8.98 -3.91
N LEU A 20 3.10 7.77 -3.87
CA LEU A 20 3.28 6.85 -2.76
C LEU A 20 4.74 6.43 -2.59
N MET A 21 5.48 6.23 -3.69
CA MET A 21 6.92 5.97 -3.64
C MET A 21 7.72 7.16 -3.09
N SER A 22 7.35 8.38 -3.47
CA SER A 22 7.97 9.60 -2.92
C SER A 22 7.75 9.69 -1.41
N ILE A 23 6.52 9.41 -0.96
CA ILE A 23 6.17 9.37 0.46
C ILE A 23 6.96 8.26 1.19
N ALA A 24 7.01 7.05 0.63
CA ALA A 24 7.66 5.89 1.24
C ALA A 24 9.19 6.04 1.43
N ARG A 25 9.83 6.94 0.66
CA ARG A 25 11.27 7.26 0.73
C ARG A 25 11.57 8.52 1.53
N SER A 26 10.56 9.32 1.87
CA SER A 26 10.77 10.60 2.54
C SER A 26 11.18 10.42 4.00
N ARG A 27 12.12 11.27 4.46
CA ARG A 27 12.55 11.37 5.86
C ARG A 27 11.90 12.55 6.60
N SER A 28 11.20 13.43 5.89
CA SER A 28 10.52 14.60 6.47
C SER A 28 9.04 14.36 6.75
N ILE A 29 8.51 13.19 6.37
CA ILE A 29 7.12 12.80 6.57
C ILE A 29 7.00 11.94 7.83
N SER A 30 5.83 11.98 8.48
CA SER A 30 5.56 11.15 9.65
C SER A 30 5.77 9.66 9.35
N ALA A 31 6.44 8.95 10.25
CA ALA A 31 6.72 7.52 10.10
C ALA A 31 5.45 6.70 9.85
N ALA A 32 4.33 7.08 10.47
CA ALA A 32 3.03 6.43 10.27
C ALA A 32 2.53 6.55 8.82
N LEU A 33 2.73 7.69 8.16
CA LEU A 33 2.32 7.88 6.76
C LEU A 33 3.27 7.13 5.81
N VAL A 34 4.57 7.13 6.11
CA VAL A 34 5.57 6.33 5.36
C VAL A 34 5.23 4.85 5.40
N THR A 35 4.93 4.30 6.57
CA THR A 35 4.54 2.89 6.74
C THR A 35 3.25 2.58 5.97
N ARG A 36 2.25 3.46 6.03
CA ARG A 36 1.02 3.29 5.26
C ARG A 36 1.27 3.29 3.75
N ALA A 37 2.11 4.19 3.24
CA ALA A 37 2.46 4.23 1.83
C ALA A 37 3.13 2.92 1.37
N ARG A 38 4.00 2.34 2.21
CA ARG A 38 4.62 1.02 1.93
C ARG A 38 3.60 -0.11 1.89
N ILE A 39 2.67 -0.15 2.85
CA ILE A 39 1.58 -1.14 2.88
C ILE A 39 0.71 -1.05 1.62
N VAL A 40 0.37 0.16 1.18
CA VAL A 40 -0.45 0.40 -0.01
C VAL A 40 0.29 -0.02 -1.28
N LEU A 41 1.59 0.28 -1.40
CA LEU A 41 2.43 -0.17 -2.52
C LEU A 41 2.53 -1.70 -2.58
N ALA A 42 2.80 -2.36 -1.44
CA ALA A 42 2.86 -3.82 -1.36
C ALA A 42 1.51 -4.48 -1.72
N ALA A 43 0.40 -3.93 -1.22
CA ALA A 43 -0.93 -4.41 -1.57
C ALA A 43 -1.26 -4.23 -3.07
N ALA A 44 -0.74 -3.19 -3.71
CA ALA A 44 -0.93 -2.94 -5.14
C ALA A 44 -0.05 -3.83 -6.02
N ASP A 45 1.12 -4.24 -5.53
CA ASP A 45 1.99 -5.22 -6.21
C ASP A 45 1.45 -6.67 -6.10
N GLY A 46 0.27 -6.87 -5.49
CA GLY A 46 -0.44 -8.15 -5.45
C GLY A 46 -0.04 -9.06 -4.28
N GLU A 47 0.71 -8.54 -3.29
CA GLU A 47 1.01 -9.30 -2.08
C GLU A 47 -0.27 -9.58 -1.29
N PRO A 48 -0.52 -10.84 -0.88
CA PRO A 48 -1.69 -11.15 -0.09
C PRO A 48 -1.65 -10.33 1.19
N ASN A 49 -2.81 -9.81 1.59
CA ASN A 49 -2.92 -8.88 2.71
C ASN A 49 -2.45 -9.47 4.07
N SER A 50 -2.20 -10.78 4.12
CA SER A 50 -1.62 -11.53 5.24
C SER A 50 -0.08 -11.59 5.24
N ALA A 51 0.56 -11.20 4.13
CA ALA A 51 2.02 -11.17 3.97
C ALA A 51 2.61 -9.75 4.12
N ILE A 52 1.76 -8.72 4.19
CA ILE A 52 2.18 -7.35 4.43
C ILE A 52 2.46 -7.18 5.93
N VAL A 53 3.73 -7.26 6.34
CA VAL A 53 4.23 -7.13 7.73
C VAL A 53 5.08 -5.88 7.94
#